data_AF-A0A177CF05-F1
#
_entry.id   AF-A0A177CF05-F1
#
_cell.length_a   1.000
_cell.length_b   1.000
_cell.length_c   1.000
_cell.angle_alpha   90.00
_cell.angle_beta   90.00
_cell.angle_gamma   90.00
#
_symmetry.space_group_name_H-M   'P 1'
#
loop_
_entity.id
_entity.type
_entity.pdbx_description
1 polymer ?
#
loop_
_entity_poly.entity_id
_entity_poly.type
_entity_poly.pdbx_seq_one_letter_code
_entity_poly.pdbx_strand_id
1 'polypeptide(L)'
;MDLVLEAFDTFLFDPLYATFLPAKTPGLAPNGTYPSLKEVPTTAAYAAQHTWTYEPASQYLSFTPGKDAYMSQWPRDDWRRQLLTLFLITWVFGLVIYYVFATLSYVFVFDKATFNHPKYLKNQISLEMRQTNIALPVMAVFTAPLFLLEVRGHSKIYDSFHEAPGMWYNYMQFPFFFMFTDFCIYWIHRGLHHPLVYKRLHKPHHKWIMPTPYASHAFHPLDGYAQGLPYHIYPFLFPLQKFAYVFLFVFINIWTVLIHDGEYVAENPIINGAACHTMHHLYFNFNYGQFTTLWDRLGGSYRKPADELFQKELKMCQSTWKKQNQDVDKMITEVEGSDDRKYEPEEPKKVR
;
A
#
# COMPACT_ATOMS: atom_id res chain seq x y z
N MET A 1 7.20 -8.64 -9.28
CA MET A 1 7.91 -7.34 -9.21
C MET A 1 8.96 -7.19 -10.28
N ASP A 2 9.52 -8.27 -10.81
CA ASP A 2 10.45 -8.26 -11.95
C ASP A 2 9.87 -7.62 -13.22
N LEU A 3 8.61 -7.89 -13.58
CA LEU A 3 7.95 -7.24 -14.72
C LEU A 3 7.86 -5.71 -14.53
N VAL A 4 7.55 -5.27 -13.31
CA VAL A 4 7.49 -3.84 -12.95
C VAL A 4 8.90 -3.25 -12.97
N LEU A 5 9.87 -3.95 -12.38
CA LEU A 5 11.28 -3.55 -12.37
C LEU A 5 11.81 -3.40 -13.79
N GLU A 6 11.55 -4.36 -14.68
CA GLU A 6 11.95 -4.33 -16.09
C GLU A 6 11.37 -3.10 -16.81
N ALA A 7 10.08 -2.83 -16.65
CA ALA A 7 9.44 -1.66 -17.26
C ALA A 7 10.09 -0.35 -16.79
N PHE A 8 10.25 -0.19 -15.49
CA PHE A 8 10.84 1.02 -14.91
C PHE A 8 12.33 1.16 -15.21
N ASP A 9 13.10 0.07 -15.23
CA ASP A 9 14.49 0.08 -15.69
C ASP A 9 14.56 0.53 -17.14
N THR A 10 13.76 -0.05 -18.03
CA THR A 10 13.79 0.27 -19.46
C THR A 10 13.42 1.72 -19.77
N PHE A 11 12.40 2.28 -19.10
CA PHE A 11 11.89 3.61 -19.46
C PHE A 11 12.37 4.76 -18.56
N LEU A 12 12.93 4.46 -17.38
CA LEU A 12 13.29 5.50 -16.42
C LEU A 12 14.69 5.30 -15.83
N PHE A 13 14.98 4.14 -15.24
CA PHE A 13 16.19 4.00 -14.43
C PHE A 13 17.45 3.73 -15.23
N ASP A 14 17.39 3.06 -16.39
CA ASP A 14 18.54 2.89 -17.28
C ASP A 14 19.22 4.23 -17.61
N PRO A 15 18.52 5.26 -18.15
CA PRO A 15 19.11 6.58 -18.38
C PRO A 15 19.68 7.23 -17.11
N LEU A 16 18.99 7.08 -15.98
CA LEU A 16 19.43 7.67 -14.70
C LEU A 16 20.73 7.02 -14.21
N TYR A 17 20.82 5.70 -14.20
CA TYR A 17 22.04 5.00 -13.81
C TYR A 17 23.18 5.25 -14.80
N ALA A 18 22.92 5.29 -16.11
CA ALA A 18 23.93 5.63 -17.11
C ALA A 18 24.47 7.06 -16.93
N THR A 19 23.62 8.00 -16.50
CA THR A 19 24.00 9.40 -16.29
C THR A 19 24.75 9.60 -14.97
N PHE A 20 24.22 9.09 -13.85
CA PHE A 20 24.76 9.33 -12.52
C PHE A 20 25.82 8.33 -12.08
N LEU A 21 25.85 7.15 -12.70
CA LEU A 21 26.80 6.09 -12.42
C LEU A 21 27.34 5.49 -13.73
N PRO A 22 28.03 6.28 -14.59
CA PRO A 22 28.43 5.85 -15.92
C PRO A 22 29.46 4.72 -15.86
N ALA A 23 29.28 3.73 -16.73
CA ALA A 23 30.20 2.61 -16.91
C ALA A 23 31.64 3.13 -17.14
N LYS A 24 32.62 2.44 -16.55
CA LYS A 24 34.02 2.80 -16.74
C LYS A 24 34.37 2.60 -18.20
N THR A 25 35.01 3.61 -18.80
CA THR A 25 35.51 3.50 -20.18
C THR A 25 36.36 2.23 -20.30
N PRO A 26 36.12 1.36 -21.30
CA PRO A 26 36.99 0.23 -21.56
C PRO A 26 38.44 0.67 -21.58
N GLY A 27 39.24 0.04 -20.72
CA GLY A 27 40.68 0.24 -20.70
C GLY A 27 41.21 0.00 -22.11
N LEU A 28 42.05 0.92 -22.57
CA LEU A 28 42.72 0.82 -23.86
C LEU A 28 43.36 -0.55 -24.02
N ALA A 29 43.03 -1.25 -25.11
CA ALA A 29 43.80 -2.39 -25.52
C ALA A 29 45.27 -1.94 -25.65
N PRO A 30 46.26 -2.70 -25.14
CA PRO A 30 47.66 -2.27 -25.12
C PRO A 30 48.26 -1.95 -26.51
N ASN A 31 47.55 -2.29 -27.59
CA ASN A 31 47.91 -2.01 -28.99
C ASN A 31 46.95 -1.03 -29.71
N GLY A 32 46.21 -0.18 -28.99
CA GLY A 32 45.33 0.82 -29.59
C GLY A 32 46.09 1.85 -30.45
N THR A 33 45.71 2.02 -31.71
CA THR A 33 46.30 3.02 -32.60
C THR A 33 45.74 4.41 -32.30
N TYR A 34 46.45 5.50 -32.62
CA TYR A 34 45.99 6.88 -32.36
C TYR A 34 44.56 7.21 -32.84
N PRO A 35 44.04 6.65 -33.95
CA PRO A 35 42.64 6.80 -34.34
C PRO A 35 41.64 6.12 -33.37
N SER A 36 41.97 4.95 -32.79
CA SER A 36 41.11 4.24 -31.85
C SER A 36 41.01 4.93 -30.48
N LEU A 37 41.90 5.89 -30.18
CA LEU A 37 41.82 6.74 -28.99
C LEU A 37 40.71 7.81 -29.07
N LYS A 38 40.22 8.12 -30.27
CA LYS A 38 39.17 9.12 -30.50
C LYS A 38 37.78 8.52 -30.68
N GLU A 39 37.67 7.20 -30.81
CA GLU A 39 36.37 6.54 -30.94
C GLU A 39 35.69 6.49 -29.56
N VAL A 40 34.50 7.08 -29.49
CA VAL A 40 33.60 6.89 -28.35
C VAL A 40 33.28 5.39 -28.29
N PRO A 41 33.49 4.70 -27.15
CA PRO A 41 33.26 3.26 -27.09
C PRO A 41 31.81 2.95 -27.48
N THR A 42 31.63 1.98 -28.37
CA THR A 42 30.30 1.56 -28.83
C THR A 42 29.51 0.90 -27.70
N THR A 43 28.18 0.87 -27.80
CA THR A 43 27.33 0.13 -26.86
C THR A 43 27.78 -1.33 -26.70
N ALA A 44 28.30 -1.94 -27.77
CA ALA A 44 28.85 -3.30 -27.74
C ALA A 44 30.11 -3.42 -26.87
N ALA A 45 30.98 -2.39 -26.84
CA ALA A 45 32.18 -2.38 -26.02
C ALA A 45 31.86 -2.26 -24.52
N TYR A 46 30.82 -1.51 -24.16
CA TYR A 46 30.31 -1.45 -22.80
C TYR A 46 29.57 -2.73 -22.41
N ALA A 47 28.69 -3.25 -23.28
CA ALA A 47 27.98 -4.51 -23.05
C ALA A 47 28.95 -5.69 -22.84
N ALA A 48 30.08 -5.72 -23.55
CA ALA A 48 31.11 -6.76 -23.42
C ALA A 48 31.81 -6.77 -22.04
N GLN A 49 31.69 -5.71 -21.23
CA GLN A 49 32.22 -5.69 -19.85
C GLN A 49 31.25 -6.29 -18.83
N HIS A 50 29.98 -6.41 -19.18
CA HIS A 50 28.94 -6.86 -18.27
C HIS A 50 28.65 -8.34 -18.50
N THR A 51 28.44 -9.07 -17.40
CA THR A 51 27.98 -10.47 -17.41
C THR A 51 26.47 -10.60 -17.56
N TRP A 52 25.74 -9.48 -17.47
CA TRP A 52 24.29 -9.47 -17.57
C TRP A 52 23.82 -9.66 -19.01
N THR A 53 22.95 -10.64 -19.20
CA THR A 53 22.22 -10.88 -20.45
C THR A 53 20.75 -10.56 -20.26
N TYR A 54 20.14 -9.93 -21.26
CA TYR A 54 18.72 -9.64 -21.21
C TYR A 54 17.91 -10.93 -21.31
N GLU A 55 17.14 -11.20 -20.26
CA GLU A 55 16.11 -12.23 -20.23
C GLU A 55 14.77 -11.54 -19.94
N PRO A 56 13.75 -11.73 -20.78
CA PRO A 56 12.42 -11.16 -20.55
C PRO A 56 11.84 -11.60 -19.20
N ALA A 57 11.32 -10.65 -18.42
CA ALA A 57 10.66 -10.93 -17.15
C ALA A 57 9.36 -11.76 -17.31
N SER A 58 8.74 -11.72 -18.49
CA SER A 58 7.56 -12.52 -18.82
C SER A 58 7.54 -12.85 -20.31
N GLN A 59 6.98 -14.01 -20.65
CA GLN A 59 6.72 -14.39 -22.04
C GLN A 59 5.54 -13.62 -22.67
N TYR A 60 4.66 -13.03 -21.85
CA TYR A 60 3.48 -12.31 -22.33
C TYR A 60 3.73 -10.82 -22.54
N LEU A 61 4.58 -10.21 -21.71
CA LEU A 61 4.90 -8.79 -21.76
C LEU A 61 6.37 -8.59 -21.40
N SER A 62 7.10 -7.92 -22.28
CA SER A 62 8.49 -7.59 -22.03
C SER A 62 8.88 -6.26 -22.65
N PHE A 63 9.92 -5.65 -22.10
CA PHE A 63 10.42 -4.32 -22.44
C PHE A 63 11.91 -4.40 -22.74
N THR A 64 12.23 -4.58 -24.03
CA THR A 64 13.60 -4.69 -24.51
C THR A 64 14.46 -3.50 -24.06
N PRO A 65 15.62 -3.73 -23.42
CA PRO A 65 16.50 -2.67 -22.93
C PRO A 65 17.04 -1.80 -24.07
N GLY A 66 17.18 -0.50 -23.80
CA GLY A 66 17.90 0.42 -24.67
C GLY A 66 19.42 0.35 -24.48
N LYS A 67 20.15 1.23 -25.16
CA LYS A 67 21.62 1.35 -25.02
C LYS A 67 22.05 1.66 -23.58
N ASP A 68 21.25 2.46 -22.87
CA ASP A 68 21.59 2.97 -21.54
C ASP A 68 21.66 1.85 -20.48
N ALA A 69 20.97 0.71 -20.72
CA ALA A 69 21.04 -0.49 -19.88
C ALA A 69 22.47 -1.02 -19.68
N TYR A 70 23.34 -0.79 -20.66
CA TYR A 70 24.73 -1.25 -20.69
C TYR A 70 25.73 -0.14 -20.37
N MET A 71 25.26 1.08 -20.08
CA MET A 71 26.12 2.26 -19.90
C MET A 71 26.29 2.66 -18.44
N SER A 72 25.86 1.83 -17.48
CA SER A 72 26.00 2.07 -16.05
C SER A 72 27.01 1.13 -15.38
N GLN A 73 27.71 1.58 -14.34
CA GLN A 73 28.65 0.72 -13.59
C GLN A 73 27.94 -0.44 -12.91
N TRP A 74 26.69 -0.23 -12.47
CA TRP A 74 25.85 -1.29 -11.93
C TRP A 74 24.99 -1.87 -13.05
N PRO A 75 25.25 -3.10 -13.50
CA PRO A 75 24.36 -3.79 -14.43
C PRO A 75 23.00 -4.06 -13.79
N ARG A 76 21.99 -4.40 -14.61
CA ARG A 76 20.60 -4.63 -14.17
C ARG A 76 20.42 -5.78 -13.17
N ASP A 77 21.35 -6.74 -13.12
CA ASP A 77 21.37 -7.83 -12.14
C ASP A 77 22.12 -7.49 -10.83
N ASP A 78 22.73 -6.30 -10.74
CA ASP A 78 23.37 -5.83 -9.52
C ASP A 78 22.33 -5.61 -8.42
N TRP A 79 22.51 -6.31 -7.29
CA TRP A 79 21.53 -6.28 -6.20
C TRP A 79 21.34 -4.89 -5.60
N ARG A 80 22.35 -4.00 -5.65
CA ARG A 80 22.25 -2.63 -5.09
C ARG A 80 21.37 -1.78 -5.98
N ARG A 81 21.57 -1.88 -7.30
CA ARG A 81 20.71 -1.25 -8.30
C ARG A 81 19.27 -1.75 -8.15
N GLN A 82 19.07 -3.07 -8.14
CA GLN A 82 17.74 -3.66 -7.98
C GLN A 82 17.06 -3.19 -6.69
N LEU A 83 17.77 -3.23 -5.55
CA LEU A 83 17.21 -2.81 -4.26
C LEU A 83 16.84 -1.33 -4.24
N LEU A 84 17.71 -0.46 -4.75
CA LEU A 84 17.45 0.98 -4.81
C LEU A 84 16.27 1.29 -5.74
N THR A 85 16.25 0.67 -6.92
CA THR A 85 15.15 0.84 -7.88
C THR A 85 13.83 0.33 -7.31
N LEU A 86 13.81 -0.86 -6.69
CA LEU A 86 12.61 -1.42 -6.07
C LEU A 86 12.12 -0.55 -4.90
N PHE A 87 13.03 0.01 -4.09
CA PHE A 87 12.69 0.98 -3.05
C PHE A 87 12.02 2.23 -3.63
N LEU A 88 12.63 2.84 -4.66
CA LEU A 88 12.10 4.05 -5.29
C LEU A 88 10.76 3.80 -5.97
N ILE A 89 10.61 2.68 -6.68
CA ILE A 89 9.34 2.25 -7.27
C ILE A 89 8.30 2.11 -6.16
N THR A 90 8.57 1.32 -5.12
CA THR A 90 7.60 1.06 -4.05
C THR A 90 7.14 2.36 -3.37
N TRP A 91 8.06 3.26 -3.08
CA TRP A 91 7.75 4.54 -2.45
C TRP A 91 6.97 5.47 -3.37
N VAL A 92 7.50 5.76 -4.57
CA VAL A 92 6.91 6.77 -5.48
C VAL A 92 5.62 6.25 -6.09
N PHE A 93 5.58 4.99 -6.52
CA PHE A 93 4.37 4.38 -7.05
C PHE A 93 3.28 4.26 -5.96
N GLY A 94 3.66 3.92 -4.72
CA GLY A 94 2.74 3.95 -3.59
C GLY A 94 2.13 5.33 -3.36
N LEU A 95 2.92 6.40 -3.46
CA LEU A 95 2.43 7.78 -3.39
C LEU A 95 1.50 8.12 -4.56
N VAL A 96 1.84 7.72 -5.78
CA VAL A 96 1.00 7.96 -6.97
C VAL A 96 -0.35 7.28 -6.83
N ILE A 97 -0.38 5.99 -6.47
CA ILE A 97 -1.61 5.24 -6.22
C ILE A 97 -2.42 5.91 -5.12
N TYR A 98 -1.78 6.23 -3.98
CA TYR A 98 -2.43 6.89 -2.86
C TYR A 98 -3.10 8.20 -3.30
N TYR A 99 -2.36 9.11 -3.92
CA TYR A 99 -2.91 10.41 -4.31
C TYR A 99 -3.98 10.30 -5.39
N VAL A 100 -3.80 9.42 -6.39
CA VAL A 100 -4.80 9.22 -7.44
C VAL A 100 -6.10 8.69 -6.83
N PHE A 101 -6.07 7.56 -6.12
CA PHE A 101 -7.29 6.92 -5.65
C PHE A 101 -7.91 7.63 -4.44
N ALA A 102 -7.12 8.18 -3.51
CA ALA A 102 -7.66 9.00 -2.43
C ALA A 102 -8.32 10.28 -2.97
N THR A 103 -7.75 10.91 -4.01
CA THR A 103 -8.38 12.08 -4.64
C THR A 103 -9.66 11.69 -5.39
N LEU A 104 -9.63 10.60 -6.16
CA LEU A 104 -10.83 10.10 -6.86
C LEU A 104 -11.95 9.77 -5.87
N SER A 105 -11.65 9.01 -4.81
CA SER A 105 -12.60 8.72 -3.73
C SER A 105 -13.09 10.02 -3.07
N TYR A 106 -12.19 10.95 -2.77
CA TYR A 106 -12.54 12.25 -2.19
C TYR A 106 -13.49 13.07 -3.07
N VAL A 107 -13.30 13.06 -4.39
CA VAL A 107 -14.10 13.86 -5.34
C VAL A 107 -15.45 13.20 -5.63
N PHE A 108 -15.47 11.88 -5.83
CA PHE A 108 -16.63 11.18 -6.39
C PHE A 108 -17.45 10.37 -5.38
N VAL A 109 -16.85 9.96 -4.26
CA VAL A 109 -17.48 9.00 -3.32
C VAL A 109 -17.65 9.57 -1.92
N PHE A 110 -16.65 10.30 -1.42
CA PHE A 110 -16.58 10.75 -0.03
C PHE A 110 -17.72 11.69 0.36
N ASP A 111 -18.38 11.36 1.47
CA ASP A 111 -19.44 12.17 2.06
C ASP A 111 -18.86 13.41 2.76
N LYS A 112 -19.00 14.58 2.12
CA LYS A 112 -18.54 15.87 2.64
C LYS A 112 -19.24 16.31 3.92
N ALA A 113 -20.38 15.70 4.24
CA ALA A 113 -21.10 16.01 5.49
C ALA A 113 -20.28 15.60 6.73
N THR A 114 -19.32 14.67 6.57
CA THR A 114 -18.32 14.27 7.57
C THR A 114 -17.57 15.45 8.18
N PHE A 115 -17.33 16.54 7.43
CA PHE A 115 -16.63 17.73 7.95
C PHE A 115 -17.39 18.46 9.06
N ASN A 116 -18.71 18.28 9.13
CA ASN A 116 -19.54 18.90 10.16
C ASN A 116 -19.61 18.06 11.43
N HIS A 117 -19.02 16.86 11.45
CA HIS A 117 -19.05 15.99 12.62
C HIS A 117 -18.20 16.59 13.75
N PRO A 118 -18.69 16.64 15.01
CA PRO A 118 -17.98 17.28 16.13
C PRO A 118 -16.61 16.68 16.46
N LYS A 119 -16.37 15.43 16.05
CA LYS A 119 -15.08 14.73 16.18
C LYS A 119 -14.14 14.87 14.99
N TYR A 120 -14.46 15.75 14.03
CA TYR A 120 -13.55 16.08 12.93
C TYR A 120 -12.41 16.97 13.42
N LEU A 121 -11.17 16.65 13.04
CA LEU A 121 -9.99 17.38 13.51
C LEU A 121 -9.70 18.62 12.67
N LYS A 122 -9.16 19.65 13.31
CA LYS A 122 -8.69 20.84 12.60
C LYS A 122 -7.57 20.49 11.62
N ASN A 123 -7.70 20.90 10.36
CA ASN A 123 -6.77 20.61 9.27
C ASN A 123 -6.52 19.11 9.02
N GLN A 124 -7.49 18.24 9.32
CA GLN A 124 -7.31 16.77 9.32
C GLN A 124 -6.68 16.24 8.02
N ILE A 125 -7.22 16.62 6.85
CA ILE A 125 -6.72 16.18 5.53
C ILE A 125 -5.22 16.46 5.35
N SER A 126 -4.75 17.64 5.77
CA SER A 126 -3.32 17.97 5.68
C SER A 126 -2.46 17.12 6.62
N LEU A 127 -2.97 16.85 7.83
CA LEU A 127 -2.29 16.01 8.80
C LEU A 127 -2.27 14.52 8.37
N GLU A 128 -3.35 14.03 7.77
CA GLU A 128 -3.45 12.70 7.16
C GLU A 128 -2.42 12.54 6.04
N MET A 129 -2.41 13.46 5.07
CA MET A 129 -1.42 13.45 3.98
C MET A 129 0.01 13.53 4.51
N ARG A 130 0.30 14.40 5.49
CA ARG A 130 1.64 14.52 6.08
C ARG A 130 2.08 13.19 6.70
N GLN A 131 1.19 12.52 7.42
CA GLN A 131 1.51 11.25 8.05
C GLN A 131 1.76 10.15 7.01
N THR A 132 0.95 10.07 5.95
CA THR A 132 1.19 9.14 4.84
C THR A 132 2.56 9.36 4.18
N ASN A 133 2.93 10.63 3.92
CA ASN A 133 4.23 10.96 3.32
C ASN A 133 5.43 10.58 4.21
N ILE A 134 5.24 10.53 5.53
CA ILE A 134 6.26 10.04 6.47
C ILE A 134 6.27 8.50 6.48
N ALA A 135 5.10 7.86 6.43
CA ALA A 135 4.95 6.42 6.56
C ALA A 135 5.46 5.64 5.35
N LEU A 136 5.04 6.02 4.13
CA LEU A 136 5.32 5.27 2.90
C LEU A 136 6.82 5.03 2.61
N PRO A 137 7.73 6.01 2.72
CA PRO A 137 9.15 5.74 2.47
C PRO A 137 9.73 4.74 3.49
N VAL A 138 9.33 4.83 4.76
CA VAL A 138 9.81 3.88 5.80
C VAL A 138 9.25 2.48 5.55
N MET A 139 7.97 2.37 5.17
CA MET A 139 7.38 1.10 4.76
C MET A 139 8.11 0.52 3.53
N ALA A 140 8.44 1.35 2.54
CA ALA A 140 9.19 0.92 1.36
C ALA A 140 10.58 0.38 1.70
N VAL A 141 11.27 0.92 2.73
CA VAL A 141 12.54 0.36 3.22
C VAL A 141 12.38 -1.09 3.68
N PHE A 142 11.28 -1.41 4.36
CA PHE A 142 11.02 -2.77 4.83
C PHE A 142 10.49 -3.71 3.73
N THR A 143 9.73 -3.19 2.77
CA THR A 143 9.17 -3.98 1.66
C THR A 143 10.18 -4.28 0.56
N ALA A 144 11.08 -3.35 0.22
CA ALA A 144 12.02 -3.50 -0.90
C ALA A 144 12.93 -4.75 -0.80
N PRO A 145 13.43 -5.16 0.37
CA PRO A 145 14.16 -6.42 0.52
C PRO A 145 13.34 -7.67 0.13
N LEU A 146 12.03 -7.70 0.43
CA LEU A 146 11.16 -8.81 0.01
C LEU A 146 11.03 -8.85 -1.51
N PHE A 147 10.86 -7.68 -2.14
CA PHE A 147 10.85 -7.59 -3.60
C PHE A 147 12.18 -7.97 -4.23
N LEU A 148 13.31 -7.63 -3.59
CA LEU A 148 14.63 -8.08 -4.04
C LEU A 148 14.73 -9.60 -4.01
N LEU A 149 14.29 -10.24 -2.93
CA LEU A 149 14.28 -11.70 -2.83
C LEU A 149 13.39 -12.33 -3.90
N GLU A 150 12.24 -11.72 -4.18
CA GLU A 150 11.32 -12.14 -5.22
C GLU A 150 11.95 -12.10 -6.62
N VAL A 151 12.51 -10.95 -7.04
CA VAL A 151 13.11 -10.81 -8.39
C VAL A 151 14.36 -11.67 -8.57
N ARG A 152 14.92 -12.19 -7.47
CA ARG A 152 16.06 -13.12 -7.46
C ARG A 152 15.63 -14.59 -7.38
N GLY A 153 14.34 -14.89 -7.51
CA GLY A 153 13.82 -16.25 -7.61
C GLY A 153 13.66 -16.97 -6.27
N HIS A 154 13.63 -16.25 -5.14
CA HIS A 154 13.39 -16.86 -3.83
C HIS A 154 11.89 -16.99 -3.47
N SER A 155 10.98 -16.54 -4.33
CA SER A 155 9.54 -16.71 -4.17
C SER A 155 8.99 -17.82 -5.08
N LYS A 156 7.72 -18.15 -4.93
CA LYS A 156 6.97 -19.12 -5.75
C LYS A 156 6.15 -18.43 -6.85
N ILE A 157 6.57 -17.24 -7.27
CA ILE A 157 5.89 -16.52 -8.34
C ILE A 157 6.16 -17.20 -9.68
N TYR A 158 5.11 -17.35 -10.49
CA TYR A 158 5.16 -18.04 -11.77
C TYR A 158 4.56 -17.19 -12.90
N ASP A 159 5.03 -17.40 -14.13
CA ASP A 159 4.69 -16.57 -15.28
C ASP A 159 3.44 -17.08 -16.01
N SER A 160 3.54 -18.26 -16.64
CA SER A 160 2.46 -18.82 -17.44
C SER A 160 1.40 -19.55 -16.63
N PHE A 161 0.19 -19.61 -17.18
CA PHE A 161 -0.89 -20.41 -16.59
C PHE A 161 -0.57 -21.92 -16.50
N HIS A 162 0.36 -22.41 -17.31
CA HIS A 162 0.79 -23.81 -17.32
C HIS A 162 1.79 -24.15 -16.21
N GLU A 163 2.47 -23.15 -15.63
CA GLU A 163 3.36 -23.32 -14.48
C GLU A 163 2.61 -23.42 -13.16
N ALA A 164 1.30 -23.11 -13.15
CA ALA A 164 0.47 -23.26 -11.97
C ALA A 164 0.42 -24.73 -11.51
N PRO A 165 0.23 -25.02 -10.20
CA PRO A 165 0.06 -26.40 -9.69
C PRO A 165 -1.02 -27.22 -10.40
N GLY A 166 -1.98 -26.53 -11.01
CA GLY A 166 -2.94 -27.05 -11.97
C GLY A 166 -3.76 -25.90 -12.55
N MET A 167 -4.45 -26.13 -13.67
CA MET A 167 -5.23 -25.07 -14.35
C MET A 167 -6.29 -24.42 -13.45
N TRP A 168 -6.87 -25.19 -12.52
CA TRP A 168 -7.84 -24.71 -11.53
C TRP A 168 -7.25 -23.61 -10.62
N TYR A 169 -5.94 -23.68 -10.35
CA TYR A 169 -5.24 -22.78 -9.44
C TYR A 169 -5.18 -21.35 -9.99
N ASN A 170 -5.18 -21.17 -11.31
CA ASN A 170 -5.20 -19.85 -11.92
C ASN A 170 -6.44 -19.02 -11.50
N TYR A 171 -7.52 -19.69 -11.10
CA TYR A 171 -8.72 -19.04 -10.53
C TYR A 171 -8.75 -19.08 -9.01
N MET A 172 -8.34 -20.19 -8.39
CA MET A 172 -8.40 -20.36 -6.92
C MET A 172 -7.31 -19.59 -6.16
N GLN A 173 -6.24 -19.14 -6.83
CA GLN A 173 -5.24 -18.28 -6.20
C GLN A 173 -5.84 -17.01 -5.59
N PHE A 174 -6.89 -16.42 -6.20
CA PHE A 174 -7.54 -15.21 -5.69
C PHE A 174 -8.26 -15.43 -4.35
N PRO A 175 -9.22 -16.37 -4.22
CA PRO A 175 -9.85 -16.63 -2.92
C PRO A 175 -8.84 -17.13 -1.88
N PHE A 176 -7.83 -17.92 -2.26
CA PHE A 176 -6.77 -18.32 -1.32
C PHE A 176 -5.94 -17.14 -0.83
N PHE A 177 -5.59 -16.21 -1.73
CA PHE A 177 -4.91 -14.98 -1.37
C PHE A 177 -5.75 -14.14 -0.41
N PHE A 178 -7.03 -13.91 -0.72
CA PHE A 178 -7.91 -13.15 0.17
C PHE A 178 -8.10 -13.83 1.52
N MET A 179 -8.36 -15.13 1.57
CA MET A 179 -8.53 -15.83 2.85
C MET A 179 -7.27 -15.79 3.72
N PHE A 180 -6.09 -16.02 3.13
CA PHE A 180 -4.83 -15.97 3.86
C PHE A 180 -4.53 -14.56 4.38
N THR A 181 -4.64 -13.56 3.51
CA THR A 181 -4.29 -12.19 3.85
C THR A 181 -5.27 -11.60 4.85
N ASP A 182 -6.57 -11.80 4.67
CA ASP A 182 -7.59 -11.36 5.62
C ASP A 182 -7.41 -12.01 7.00
N PHE A 183 -7.04 -13.30 7.05
CA PHE A 183 -6.73 -14.01 8.31
C PHE A 183 -5.54 -13.39 9.04
N CYS A 184 -4.42 -13.21 8.35
CA CYS A 184 -3.22 -12.67 8.96
C CYS A 184 -3.43 -11.22 9.39
N ILE A 185 -4.07 -10.39 8.55
CA ILE A 185 -4.34 -8.99 8.85
C ILE A 185 -5.28 -8.87 10.03
N TYR A 186 -6.33 -9.69 10.12
CA TYR A 186 -7.21 -9.72 11.28
C TYR A 186 -6.43 -9.87 12.61
N TRP A 187 -5.51 -10.82 12.68
CA TRP A 187 -4.72 -11.05 13.89
C TRP A 187 -3.68 -9.95 14.16
N ILE A 188 -3.03 -9.45 13.11
CA ILE A 188 -2.10 -8.32 13.21
C ILE A 188 -2.84 -7.09 13.74
N HIS A 189 -3.99 -6.78 13.14
CA HIS A 189 -4.82 -5.62 13.48
C HIS A 189 -5.38 -5.74 14.89
N ARG A 190 -5.94 -6.90 15.28
CA ARG A 190 -6.36 -7.16 16.65
C ARG A 190 -5.19 -7.05 17.65
N GLY A 191 -4.00 -7.51 17.27
CA GLY A 191 -2.78 -7.36 18.07
C GLY A 191 -2.31 -5.91 18.21
N LEU A 192 -2.49 -5.08 17.17
CA LEU A 192 -2.22 -3.64 17.19
C LEU A 192 -3.13 -2.91 18.17
N HIS A 193 -4.33 -3.43 18.42
CA HIS A 193 -5.25 -2.95 19.47
C HIS A 193 -4.94 -3.45 20.88
N HIS A 194 -3.94 -4.32 21.05
CA HIS A 194 -3.51 -4.72 22.39
C HIS A 194 -2.95 -3.50 23.16
N PRO A 195 -3.28 -3.29 24.45
CA PRO A 195 -2.90 -2.08 25.20
C PRO A 195 -1.40 -1.76 25.21
N LEU A 196 -0.55 -2.78 25.14
CA LEU A 196 0.92 -2.64 25.09
C LEU A 196 1.45 -2.08 23.75
N VAL A 197 0.67 -2.21 22.66
CA VAL A 197 1.06 -1.88 21.29
C VAL A 197 0.31 -0.65 20.78
N TYR A 198 -1.00 -0.58 21.07
CA TYR A 198 -1.93 0.41 20.56
C TYR A 198 -1.42 1.83 20.66
N LYS A 199 -1.06 2.28 21.87
CA LYS A 199 -0.64 3.68 22.11
C LYS A 199 0.55 4.12 21.26
N ARG A 200 1.43 3.19 20.88
CA ARG A 200 2.66 3.47 20.12
C ARG A 200 2.45 3.38 18.61
N LEU A 201 1.78 2.32 18.15
CA LEU A 201 1.72 1.99 16.73
C LEU A 201 0.40 2.37 16.09
N HIS A 202 -0.73 2.15 16.77
CA HIS A 202 -2.03 2.19 16.12
C HIS A 202 -2.92 3.38 16.52
N LYS A 203 -2.70 3.97 17.70
CA LYS A 203 -3.29 5.26 18.09
C LYS A 203 -3.06 6.37 17.04
N PRO A 204 -1.89 6.49 16.40
CA PRO A 204 -1.69 7.47 15.31
C PRO A 204 -2.60 7.29 14.10
N HIS A 205 -3.20 6.11 13.91
CA HIS A 205 -4.24 5.89 12.91
C HIS A 205 -5.63 6.20 13.51
N HIS A 206 -5.92 5.70 14.71
CA HIS A 206 -7.19 5.92 15.43
C HIS A 206 -7.40 7.35 15.96
N LYS A 207 -6.47 8.28 15.74
CA LYS A 207 -6.77 9.69 15.95
C LYS A 207 -7.80 10.23 14.96
N TRP A 208 -7.92 9.59 13.78
CA TRP A 208 -8.88 9.94 12.74
C TRP A 208 -10.25 9.30 13.02
N ILE A 209 -10.96 9.78 14.04
CA ILE A 209 -12.29 9.23 14.41
C ILE A 209 -13.28 9.30 13.24
N MET A 210 -13.20 10.38 12.46
CA MET A 210 -13.96 10.59 11.23
C MET A 210 -13.00 10.63 10.04
N PRO A 211 -12.46 9.49 9.59
CA PRO A 211 -11.39 9.48 8.61
C PRO A 211 -11.87 10.02 7.25
N THR A 212 -10.95 10.59 6.48
CA THR A 212 -11.16 10.82 5.04
C THR A 212 -10.44 9.76 4.21
N PRO A 213 -10.62 9.69 2.88
CA PRO A 213 -9.85 8.79 2.02
C PRO A 213 -8.33 8.98 2.15
N TYR A 214 -7.89 10.18 2.55
CA TYR A 214 -6.48 10.47 2.80
C TYR A 214 -5.95 9.83 4.10
N ALA A 215 -6.82 9.43 5.04
CA ALA A 215 -6.46 8.68 6.25
C ALA A 215 -6.04 7.23 5.95
N SER A 216 -6.39 6.71 4.77
CA SER A 216 -6.19 5.30 4.38
C SER A 216 -4.78 4.76 4.55
N HIS A 217 -3.76 5.62 4.46
CA HIS A 217 -2.35 5.27 4.62
C HIS A 217 -1.67 6.10 5.73
N ALA A 218 -2.45 6.84 6.51
CA ALA A 218 -1.97 7.69 7.59
C ALA A 218 -1.77 6.86 8.88
N PHE A 219 -0.83 5.90 8.82
CA PHE A 219 -0.46 5.01 9.92
C PHE A 219 0.87 5.42 10.56
N HIS A 220 1.23 4.77 11.68
CA HIS A 220 2.64 4.62 12.01
C HIS A 220 3.30 3.70 10.97
N PRO A 221 4.55 3.93 10.53
CA PRO A 221 5.14 3.10 9.47
C PRO A 221 5.17 1.60 9.79
N LEU A 222 5.49 1.23 11.04
CA LEU A 222 5.48 -0.18 11.47
C LEU A 222 4.09 -0.80 11.54
N ASP A 223 3.05 0.02 11.76
CA ASP A 223 1.66 -0.42 11.73
C ASP A 223 1.26 -0.75 10.29
N GLY A 224 1.43 0.21 9.37
CA GLY A 224 1.16 0.01 7.94
C GLY A 224 1.98 -1.14 7.34
N TYR A 225 3.27 -1.26 7.70
CA TYR A 225 4.10 -2.38 7.25
C TYR A 225 3.59 -3.72 7.79
N ALA A 226 3.27 -3.81 9.09
CA ALA A 226 2.77 -5.06 9.67
C ALA A 226 1.47 -5.51 8.99
N GLN A 227 0.53 -4.61 8.74
CA GLN A 227 -0.72 -4.92 8.04
C GLN A 227 -0.50 -5.24 6.55
N GLY A 228 0.49 -4.64 5.90
CA GLY A 228 0.82 -4.93 4.50
C GLY A 228 1.64 -6.23 4.30
N LEU A 229 2.35 -6.68 5.34
CA LEU A 229 3.27 -7.82 5.28
C LEU A 229 2.66 -9.12 4.73
N PRO A 230 1.42 -9.53 5.09
CA PRO A 230 0.83 -10.77 4.59
C PRO A 230 0.74 -10.83 3.06
N TYR A 231 0.51 -9.70 2.39
CA TYR A 231 0.48 -9.63 0.92
C TYR A 231 1.84 -9.93 0.28
N HIS A 232 2.93 -9.60 0.98
CA HIS A 232 4.30 -9.82 0.51
C HIS A 232 4.84 -11.19 0.93
N ILE A 233 4.34 -11.77 2.02
CA ILE A 233 4.73 -13.12 2.46
C ILE A 233 4.01 -14.21 1.67
N TYR A 234 2.78 -13.96 1.21
CA TYR A 234 2.00 -14.93 0.42
C TYR A 234 2.81 -15.59 -0.72
N PRO A 235 3.47 -14.86 -1.64
CA PRO A 235 4.21 -15.48 -2.74
C PRO A 235 5.43 -16.30 -2.31
N PHE A 236 5.90 -16.20 -1.05
CA PHE A 236 6.97 -17.07 -0.54
C PHE A 236 6.42 -18.41 -0.03
N LEU A 237 5.16 -18.44 0.39
CA LEU A 237 4.51 -19.63 0.93
C LEU A 237 3.71 -20.39 -0.13
N PHE A 238 3.02 -19.66 -1.00
CA PHE A 238 2.10 -20.20 -1.99
C PHE A 238 2.44 -19.71 -3.40
N PRO A 239 2.20 -20.53 -4.44
CA PRO A 239 2.34 -20.08 -5.82
C PRO A 239 1.45 -18.86 -6.09
N LEU A 240 1.95 -17.89 -6.84
CA LEU A 240 1.15 -16.72 -7.23
C LEU A 240 1.54 -16.26 -8.62
N GLN A 241 0.57 -16.08 -9.49
CA GLN A 241 0.84 -15.65 -10.86
C GLN A 241 1.27 -14.18 -10.86
N LYS A 242 2.32 -13.83 -11.61
CA LYS A 242 2.94 -12.48 -11.51
C LYS A 242 1.98 -11.34 -11.85
N PHE A 243 1.12 -11.50 -12.85
CA PHE A 243 0.14 -10.49 -13.24
C PHE A 243 -1.02 -10.41 -12.23
N ALA A 244 -1.47 -11.55 -11.70
CA ALA A 244 -2.41 -11.58 -10.59
C ALA A 244 -1.83 -10.85 -9.37
N TYR A 245 -0.54 -11.01 -9.08
CA TYR A 245 0.11 -10.30 -7.98
C TYR A 245 0.12 -8.79 -8.18
N VAL A 246 0.49 -8.30 -9.37
CA VAL A 246 0.44 -6.86 -9.70
C VAL A 246 -0.99 -6.32 -9.61
N PHE A 247 -1.97 -7.06 -10.14
CA PHE A 247 -3.38 -6.69 -10.03
C PHE A 247 -3.84 -6.60 -8.57
N LEU A 248 -3.53 -7.62 -7.75
CA LEU A 248 -3.88 -7.67 -6.33
C LEU A 248 -3.24 -6.51 -5.58
N PHE A 249 -1.96 -6.19 -5.85
CA PHE A 249 -1.29 -5.04 -5.26
C PHE A 249 -2.06 -3.73 -5.47
N VAL A 250 -2.50 -3.46 -6.71
CA VAL A 250 -3.31 -2.27 -7.02
C VAL A 250 -4.69 -2.35 -6.33
N PHE A 251 -5.36 -3.50 -6.43
CA PHE A 251 -6.67 -3.73 -5.83
C PHE A 251 -6.69 -3.44 -4.32
N ILE A 252 -5.70 -3.96 -3.57
CA ILE A 252 -5.60 -3.79 -2.12
C ILE A 252 -5.46 -2.31 -1.74
N ASN A 253 -4.66 -1.55 -2.50
CA ASN A 253 -4.48 -0.12 -2.23
C ASN A 253 -5.79 0.64 -2.48
N ILE A 254 -6.51 0.32 -3.56
CA ILE A 254 -7.85 0.89 -3.82
C ILE A 254 -8.81 0.53 -2.69
N TRP A 255 -8.86 -0.75 -2.30
CA TRP A 255 -9.71 -1.23 -1.21
C TRP A 255 -9.44 -0.47 0.09
N THR A 256 -8.16 -0.30 0.44
CA THR A 256 -7.72 0.42 1.63
C THR A 256 -8.20 1.88 1.62
N VAL A 257 -8.29 2.53 0.45
CA VAL A 257 -8.89 3.86 0.32
C VAL A 257 -10.41 3.81 0.53
N LEU A 258 -11.10 2.88 -0.15
CA LEU A 258 -12.57 2.80 -0.15
C LEU A 258 -13.15 2.49 1.24
N ILE A 259 -12.47 1.71 2.09
CA ILE A 259 -12.98 1.47 3.45
C ILE A 259 -12.91 2.71 4.36
N HIS A 260 -12.26 3.81 3.94
CA HIS A 260 -12.15 5.07 4.68
C HIS A 260 -12.96 6.23 4.06
N ASP A 261 -13.78 5.97 3.05
CA ASP A 261 -14.49 7.04 2.33
C ASP A 261 -15.80 7.49 2.99
N GLY A 262 -16.24 6.83 4.05
CA GLY A 262 -17.44 7.20 4.81
C GLY A 262 -18.75 7.03 4.04
N GLU A 263 -18.73 6.45 2.83
CA GLU A 263 -19.95 6.13 2.08
C GLU A 263 -20.34 4.67 2.26
N TYR A 264 -21.50 4.46 2.87
CA TYR A 264 -21.99 3.14 3.26
C TYR A 264 -22.91 2.59 2.18
N VAL A 265 -22.32 2.24 1.03
CA VAL A 265 -23.05 1.88 -0.20
C VAL A 265 -23.87 0.60 -0.06
N ALA A 266 -23.43 -0.36 0.76
CA ALA A 266 -24.13 -1.65 0.91
C ALA A 266 -24.09 -2.18 2.35
N GLU A 267 -25.28 -2.49 2.89
CA GLU A 267 -25.43 -3.30 4.08
C GLU A 267 -25.11 -4.76 3.73
N ASN A 268 -23.83 -5.13 3.75
CA ASN A 268 -23.38 -6.48 3.44
C ASN A 268 -22.88 -7.19 4.71
N PRO A 269 -23.48 -8.32 5.11
CA PRO A 269 -23.08 -9.02 6.34
C PRO A 269 -21.74 -9.75 6.22
N ILE A 270 -21.23 -9.95 5.01
CA ILE A 270 -19.98 -10.69 4.71
C ILE A 270 -18.82 -9.72 4.49
N ILE A 271 -19.05 -8.63 3.75
CA ILE A 271 -18.00 -7.68 3.39
C ILE A 271 -17.74 -6.71 4.55
N ASN A 272 -16.48 -6.58 4.95
CA ASN A 272 -16.04 -5.55 5.88
C ASN A 272 -15.79 -4.24 5.11
N GLY A 273 -16.87 -3.50 4.83
CA GLY A 273 -16.82 -2.25 4.07
C GLY A 273 -16.65 -1.00 4.95
N ALA A 274 -16.77 0.18 4.34
CA ALA A 274 -16.62 1.48 5.01
C ALA A 274 -17.46 1.64 6.28
N ALA A 275 -18.66 1.05 6.35
CA ALA A 275 -19.52 1.13 7.54
C ALA A 275 -18.93 0.35 8.73
N CYS A 276 -18.46 -0.87 8.48
CA CYS A 276 -17.80 -1.69 9.50
C CYS A 276 -16.50 -1.04 9.97
N HIS A 277 -15.72 -0.47 9.04
CA HIS A 277 -14.47 0.24 9.36
C HIS A 277 -14.70 1.58 10.07
N THR A 278 -15.77 2.31 9.75
CA THR A 278 -16.11 3.52 10.51
C THR A 278 -16.52 3.18 11.94
N MET A 279 -17.31 2.12 12.13
CA MET A 279 -17.60 1.60 13.47
C MET A 279 -16.34 1.19 14.21
N HIS A 280 -15.37 0.60 13.51
CA HIS A 280 -14.06 0.30 14.08
C HIS A 280 -13.34 1.58 14.57
N HIS A 281 -13.32 2.65 13.77
CA HIS A 281 -12.78 3.96 14.17
C HIS A 281 -13.55 4.65 15.29
N LEU A 282 -14.82 4.34 15.51
CA LEU A 282 -15.62 4.90 16.62
C LEU A 282 -15.45 4.12 17.93
N TYR A 283 -15.39 2.79 17.85
CA TYR A 283 -15.47 1.91 19.03
C TYR A 283 -14.17 1.17 19.38
N PHE A 284 -13.18 1.21 18.47
CA PHE A 284 -11.82 0.64 18.55
C PHE A 284 -11.76 -0.90 18.66
N ASN A 285 -12.65 -1.53 19.42
CA ASN A 285 -12.54 -2.93 19.83
C ASN A 285 -13.27 -3.95 18.93
N PHE A 286 -13.73 -3.54 17.75
CA PHE A 286 -14.58 -4.36 16.87
C PHE A 286 -14.17 -4.24 15.41
N ASN A 287 -14.56 -5.23 14.58
CA ASN A 287 -14.43 -5.23 13.12
C ASN A 287 -12.98 -5.06 12.60
N TYR A 288 -12.06 -5.91 13.04
CA TYR A 288 -10.64 -5.86 12.67
C TYR A 288 -10.31 -6.44 11.27
N GLY A 289 -11.23 -7.18 10.65
CA GLY A 289 -11.02 -7.77 9.33
C GLY A 289 -10.78 -6.71 8.25
N GLN A 290 -10.02 -7.07 7.21
CA GLN A 290 -9.69 -6.12 6.14
C GLN A 290 -10.72 -6.15 5.01
N PHE A 291 -11.12 -7.35 4.58
CA PHE A 291 -12.03 -7.56 3.45
C PHE A 291 -13.36 -8.14 3.90
N THR A 292 -13.34 -9.07 4.86
CA THR A 292 -14.52 -9.82 5.26
C THR A 292 -14.76 -9.74 6.77
N THR A 293 -16.00 -9.98 7.18
CA THR A 293 -16.40 -10.08 8.58
C THR A 293 -16.20 -11.49 9.14
N LEU A 294 -15.69 -12.44 8.34
CA LEU A 294 -15.54 -13.85 8.71
C LEU A 294 -14.72 -14.00 10.00
N TRP A 295 -13.53 -13.42 10.03
CA TRP A 295 -12.62 -13.54 11.16
C TRP A 295 -13.10 -12.78 12.39
N ASP A 296 -13.81 -11.67 12.19
CA ASP A 296 -14.48 -10.97 13.27
C ASP A 296 -15.59 -11.80 13.92
N ARG A 297 -16.36 -12.54 13.11
CA ARG A 297 -17.41 -13.44 13.61
C ARG A 297 -16.80 -14.62 14.37
N LEU A 298 -15.78 -15.25 13.79
CA LEU A 298 -15.08 -16.37 14.43
C LEU A 298 -14.33 -15.96 15.69
N GLY A 299 -13.74 -14.76 15.69
CA GLY A 299 -12.97 -14.22 16.81
C GLY A 299 -13.78 -13.44 17.84
N GLY A 300 -15.11 -13.35 17.67
CA GLY A 300 -16.00 -12.68 18.62
C GLY A 300 -15.89 -11.16 18.67
N SER A 301 -15.40 -10.53 17.60
CA SER A 301 -15.21 -9.08 17.48
C SER A 301 -16.12 -8.40 16.46
N TYR A 302 -17.07 -9.15 15.87
CA TYR A 302 -18.03 -8.59 14.92
C TYR A 302 -19.07 -7.71 15.61
N ARG A 303 -19.24 -6.49 15.09
CA ARG A 303 -20.31 -5.57 15.46
C ARG A 303 -21.01 -5.07 14.20
N LYS A 304 -22.30 -5.38 14.07
CA LYS A 304 -23.14 -4.90 12.97
C LYS A 304 -23.11 -3.36 12.95
N PRO A 305 -22.83 -2.72 11.80
CA PRO A 305 -23.02 -1.29 11.66
C PRO A 305 -24.48 -0.92 11.93
N ALA A 306 -24.69 0.20 12.60
CA ALA A 306 -26.01 0.66 12.97
C ALA A 306 -26.81 1.06 11.72
N ASP A 307 -28.10 0.77 11.68
CA ASP A 307 -28.95 0.99 10.50
C ASP A 307 -29.00 2.48 10.11
N GLU A 308 -28.78 3.38 11.08
CA GLU A 308 -28.72 4.83 10.88
C GLU A 308 -27.55 5.26 9.99
N LEU A 309 -26.47 4.48 9.91
CA LEU A 309 -25.35 4.77 9.00
C LEU A 309 -25.82 4.68 7.54
N PHE A 310 -26.63 3.68 7.20
CA PHE A 310 -27.10 3.47 5.84
C PHE A 310 -28.22 4.44 5.42
N GLN A 311 -28.79 5.19 6.38
CA GLN A 311 -29.85 6.18 6.13
C GLN A 311 -29.27 7.60 6.10
N LYS A 312 -29.14 8.18 4.90
CA LYS A 312 -28.58 9.53 4.70
C LYS A 312 -29.22 10.60 5.59
N GLU A 313 -30.51 10.48 5.87
CA GLU A 313 -31.26 11.43 6.70
C GLU A 313 -30.91 11.34 8.20
N LEU A 314 -30.52 10.16 8.67
CA LEU A 314 -30.13 9.93 10.07
C LEU A 314 -28.64 10.19 10.34
N LYS A 315 -27.80 10.15 9.30
CA LYS A 315 -26.36 10.45 9.38
C LYS A 315 -26.07 11.83 9.96
N MET A 316 -26.92 12.82 9.70
CA MET A 316 -26.77 14.22 10.15
C MET A 316 -27.63 14.56 11.37
N CYS A 317 -28.31 13.57 11.94
CA CYS A 317 -29.20 13.81 13.07
C CYS A 317 -28.39 14.12 14.34
N GLN A 318 -28.72 15.24 14.99
CA GLN A 318 -28.01 15.68 16.20
C GLN A 318 -28.09 14.66 17.35
N SER A 319 -29.17 13.87 17.43
CA SER A 319 -29.30 12.82 18.45
C SER A 319 -28.34 11.66 18.19
N THR A 320 -28.16 11.27 16.93
CA THR A 320 -27.19 10.24 16.51
C THR A 320 -25.77 10.68 16.82
N TRP A 321 -25.39 11.91 16.44
CA TRP A 321 -24.06 12.45 16.74
C TRP A 321 -23.80 12.59 18.22
N LYS A 322 -24.79 13.01 19.00
CA LYS A 322 -24.65 13.10 20.46
C LYS A 322 -24.34 11.73 21.07
N LYS A 323 -25.03 10.67 20.61
CA LYS A 323 -24.78 9.29 21.06
C LYS A 323 -23.40 8.81 20.62
N GLN A 324 -23.03 9.01 19.36
CA GLN A 324 -21.71 8.64 18.83
C GLN A 324 -20.58 9.36 19.58
N ASN A 325 -20.72 10.66 19.85
CA ASN A 325 -19.73 11.42 20.61
C ASN A 325 -19.56 10.89 22.03
N GLN A 326 -20.66 10.57 22.72
CA GLN A 326 -20.62 9.97 24.06
C GLN A 326 -19.92 8.60 24.06
N ASP A 327 -20.23 7.77 23.07
CA ASP A 327 -19.61 6.46 22.90
C ASP A 327 -18.10 6.58 22.63
N VAL A 328 -17.70 7.52 21.76
CA VAL A 328 -16.30 7.82 21.45
C VAL A 328 -15.57 8.34 22.68
N ASP A 329 -16.14 9.29 23.43
CA ASP A 329 -15.54 9.86 24.63
C ASP A 329 -15.31 8.79 25.70
N LYS A 330 -16.27 7.88 25.85
CA LYS A 330 -16.15 6.72 26.73
C LYS A 330 -14.99 5.82 26.29
N MET A 331 -14.91 5.48 25.00
CA MET A 331 -13.87 4.59 24.47
C MET A 331 -12.48 5.22 24.57
N ILE A 332 -12.33 6.52 24.26
CA ILE A 332 -11.06 7.24 24.43
C ILE A 332 -10.63 7.21 25.91
N THR A 333 -11.56 7.44 26.83
CA THR A 333 -11.26 7.39 28.27
C THR A 333 -10.84 5.98 28.71
N GLU A 334 -11.55 4.94 28.26
CA GLU A 334 -11.27 3.54 28.63
C GLU A 334 -9.95 3.03 28.04
N VAL A 335 -9.64 3.35 26.78
CA VAL A 335 -8.49 2.82 26.05
C VAL A 335 -7.25 3.71 26.19
N GLU A 336 -7.43 5.03 26.10
CA GLU A 336 -6.32 5.98 26.08
C GLU A 336 -6.07 6.65 27.43
N GLY A 337 -7.12 6.83 28.24
CA GLY A 337 -7.11 7.49 29.55
C GLY A 337 -7.43 8.99 29.51
N SER A 338 -7.11 9.67 28.40
CA SER A 338 -7.40 11.10 28.18
C SER A 338 -7.42 11.42 26.68
N ASP A 339 -8.22 12.40 26.28
CA ASP A 339 -8.25 12.89 24.90
C ASP A 339 -7.26 14.05 24.69
N ASP A 340 -6.26 13.85 23.84
CA ASP A 340 -5.25 14.84 23.44
C ASP A 340 -5.55 15.48 22.07
N ARG A 341 -6.68 15.13 21.45
CA ARG A 341 -7.10 15.61 20.13
C ARG A 341 -7.61 17.07 20.18
N LYS A 342 -7.48 17.77 19.06
CA LYS A 342 -8.01 19.14 18.87
C LYS A 342 -9.03 19.16 17.73
N TYR A 343 -10.30 19.21 18.11
CA TYR A 343 -11.42 19.27 17.18
C TYR A 343 -11.66 20.70 16.67
N GLU A 344 -12.34 20.81 15.54
CA GLU A 344 -12.90 22.10 15.08
C GLU A 344 -13.84 22.66 16.17
N PRO A 345 -13.82 23.97 16.46
CA PRO A 345 -14.78 24.56 17.39
C PRO A 345 -16.19 24.37 16.86
N GLU A 346 -17.16 24.05 17.72
CA GLU A 346 -18.57 24.12 17.33
C GLU A 346 -18.86 25.54 16.85
N GLU A 347 -19.23 25.72 15.58
CA GLU A 347 -19.72 27.02 15.13
C GLU A 347 -20.89 27.41 16.05
N PRO A 348 -20.88 28.62 16.65
CA PRO A 348 -22.00 29.06 17.45
C PRO A 348 -23.23 29.00 16.57
N LYS A 349 -24.22 28.19 16.98
CA LYS A 349 -25.49 28.03 16.28
C LYS A 349 -25.98 29.41 15.86
N LYS A 350 -25.96 29.71 14.56
CA LYS A 350 -26.64 30.90 14.04
C LYS A 350 -28.12 30.66 14.30
N VAL A 351 -28.60 31.17 15.43
CA VAL A 351 -30.02 31.31 15.72
C VAL A 351 -30.56 32.19 14.60
N ARG A 352 -31.35 31.61 13.69
CA ARG A 352 -32.08 32.35 12.69
C ARG A 352 -33.56 32.30 13.01
#